data_AF-A0A1H0U559-F1
#
_entry.id   AF-A0A1H0U559-F1
#
_cell.length_a   1.000
_cell.length_b   1.000
_cell.length_c   1.000
_cell.angle_alpha   90.00
_cell.angle_beta   90.00
_cell.angle_gamma   90.00
#
_symmetry.space_group_name_H-M   'P 1'
#
loop_
_entity.id
_entity.type
_entity.pdbx_description
1 polymer ?
#
loop_
_entity_poly.entity_id
_entity_poly.type
_entity_poly.pdbx_seq_one_letter_code
_entity_poly.pdbx_strand_id
1 'polypeptide(L)'
;MSLTGSTELDALLPEATQLVGAIHEYEPEQVHSILARHTTPDELRALVVLLAGMVPDDQTPGELLGWVANPPEYTRLRSEGVSAYAAGALAGREEAAA
;
A
#
# COMPACT_ATOMS: atom_id res chain seq x y z
N MET A 1 -17.51 -8.96 20.41
CA MET A 1 -17.92 -9.61 19.14
C MET A 1 -16.83 -9.31 18.15
N SER A 2 -16.30 -10.31 17.45
CA SER A 2 -15.19 -10.14 16.52
C SER A 2 -15.69 -9.48 15.22
N LEU A 3 -14.97 -8.49 14.71
CA LEU A 3 -15.31 -7.74 13.49
C LEU A 3 -15.09 -8.59 12.23
N THR A 4 -14.07 -9.43 12.27
CA THR A 4 -13.64 -10.29 11.15
C THR A 4 -14.00 -11.77 11.35
N GLY A 5 -14.51 -12.14 12.52
CA GLY A 5 -14.69 -13.55 12.93
C GLY A 5 -13.43 -14.20 13.50
N SER A 6 -12.31 -13.47 13.57
CA SER A 6 -11.06 -13.87 14.23
C SER A 6 -10.50 -12.75 15.10
N THR A 7 -10.22 -13.06 16.37
CA THR A 7 -9.57 -12.11 17.31
C THR A 7 -8.17 -11.69 16.84
N GLU A 8 -7.47 -12.57 16.15
CA GLU A 8 -6.12 -12.30 15.61
C GLU A 8 -6.18 -11.31 14.45
N LEU A 9 -7.17 -11.46 13.55
CA LEU A 9 -7.38 -10.52 12.45
C LEU A 9 -7.89 -9.17 12.94
N ASP A 10 -8.75 -9.15 13.97
CA ASP A 10 -9.21 -7.91 14.59
C ASP A 10 -8.06 -7.12 15.22
N ALA A 11 -7.04 -7.80 15.76
CA ALA A 11 -5.86 -7.16 16.34
C ALA A 11 -4.97 -6.51 15.25
N LEU A 12 -4.95 -7.07 14.04
CA LEU A 12 -4.19 -6.56 12.90
C LEU A 12 -4.94 -5.48 12.10
N LEU A 13 -6.25 -5.32 12.32
CA LEU A 13 -7.11 -4.39 11.59
C LEU A 13 -6.62 -2.93 11.64
N PRO A 14 -6.13 -2.38 12.78
CA PRO A 14 -5.60 -1.01 12.81
C PRO A 14 -4.36 -0.84 11.94
N GLU A 15 -3.49 -1.84 11.89
CA GLU A 15 -2.27 -1.80 11.08
C GLU A 15 -2.58 -2.00 9.59
N ALA A 16 -3.51 -2.90 9.26
CA ALA A 16 -4.03 -3.02 7.90
C ALA A 16 -4.67 -1.72 7.42
N THR A 17 -5.43 -1.03 8.28
CA THR A 17 -6.03 0.28 7.95
C THR A 17 -4.97 1.34 7.70
N GLN A 18 -3.94 1.41 8.56
CA GLN A 18 -2.82 2.34 8.36
C GLN A 18 -2.04 2.02 7.08
N LEU A 19 -1.88 0.74 6.76
CA LEU A 19 -1.17 0.30 5.57
C LEU A 19 -1.95 0.64 4.30
N VAL A 20 -3.27 0.47 4.29
CA VAL A 20 -4.15 0.92 3.20
C VAL A 20 -4.07 2.43 3.03
N GLY A 21 -4.14 3.19 4.13
CA GLY A 21 -3.94 4.64 4.10
C GLY A 21 -2.58 5.02 3.49
N ALA A 22 -1.49 4.40 3.95
CA ALA A 22 -0.14 4.65 3.44
C ALA A 22 0.03 4.27 1.96
N ILE A 23 -0.63 3.21 1.48
CA ILE A 23 -0.65 2.84 0.06
C ILE A 23 -1.43 3.88 -0.75
N HIS A 24 -2.61 4.30 -0.28
CA HIS A 24 -3.44 5.31 -0.94
C HIS A 24 -2.80 6.70 -0.98
N GLU A 25 -2.07 7.04 0.07
CA GLU A 25 -1.32 8.30 0.17
C GLU A 25 0.09 8.18 -0.41
N TYR A 26 0.46 6.99 -0.92
CA TYR A 26 1.74 6.68 -1.55
C TYR A 26 2.95 7.08 -0.67
N GLU A 27 2.92 6.66 0.61
CA GLU A 27 3.93 6.96 1.63
C GLU A 27 4.83 5.71 1.88
N PRO A 28 5.90 5.50 1.08
CA PRO A 28 6.67 4.25 1.07
C PRO A 28 7.40 3.97 2.39
N GLU A 29 7.86 5.01 3.11
CA GLU A 29 8.50 4.82 4.41
C GLU A 29 7.53 4.31 5.48
N GLN A 30 6.27 4.76 5.43
CA GLN A 30 5.23 4.32 6.35
C GLN A 30 4.83 2.86 6.07
N VAL A 31 4.70 2.50 4.79
CA VAL A 31 4.52 1.10 4.35
C VAL A 31 5.63 0.22 4.89
N HIS A 32 6.90 0.62 4.70
CA HIS A 32 8.05 -0.15 5.17
C HIS A 32 8.07 -0.27 6.70
N SER A 33 7.79 0.82 7.43
CA SER A 33 7.74 0.83 8.89
C SER A 33 6.68 -0.10 9.46
N ILE A 34 5.50 -0.17 8.83
CA ILE A 34 4.42 -1.07 9.26
C ILE A 34 4.81 -2.52 8.99
N LEU A 35 5.27 -2.84 7.78
CA LEU A 35 5.67 -4.20 7.41
C LEU A 35 6.83 -4.74 8.26
N ALA A 36 7.79 -3.88 8.63
CA ALA A 36 8.93 -4.29 9.46
C ALA A 36 8.56 -4.73 10.89
N ARG A 37 7.34 -4.43 11.36
CA ARG A 37 6.85 -4.86 12.68
C ARG A 37 6.36 -6.31 12.69
N HIS A 38 6.08 -6.86 11.50
CA HIS A 38 5.63 -8.23 11.33
C HIS A 38 6.81 -9.10 10.92
N THR A 39 7.12 -10.08 11.77
CA THR A 39 8.33 -10.91 11.59
C THR A 39 8.01 -12.35 11.27
N THR A 40 6.75 -12.75 11.45
CA THR A 40 6.31 -14.12 11.15
C THR A 40 5.59 -14.20 9.80
N PRO A 41 5.76 -15.31 9.06
CA PRO A 41 5.02 -15.54 7.81
C PRO A 41 3.49 -15.54 7.98
N ASP A 42 2.99 -15.93 9.16
CA ASP A 42 1.56 -16.00 9.42
C ASP A 42 0.94 -14.62 9.67
N GLU A 43 1.63 -13.73 10.37
CA GLU A 43 1.23 -12.30 10.49
C GLU A 43 1.18 -11.63 9.12
N LEU A 44 2.20 -11.85 8.29
CA LEU A 44 2.25 -11.28 6.94
C LEU A 44 1.12 -11.83 6.04
N ARG A 45 0.80 -13.12 6.10
CA ARG A 45 -0.35 -13.69 5.39
C ARG A 45 -1.67 -13.08 5.87
N ALA A 46 -1.86 -12.98 7.18
CA ALA A 46 -3.05 -12.38 7.77
C ALA A 46 -3.23 -10.93 7.32
N LEU A 47 -2.13 -10.16 7.27
CA LEU A 47 -2.11 -8.79 6.77
C LEU A 47 -2.50 -8.72 5.29
N VAL A 48 -1.96 -9.61 4.44
CA VAL A 48 -2.32 -9.70 3.01
C VAL A 48 -3.81 -9.99 2.82
N VAL A 49 -4.40 -10.89 3.62
CA VAL A 49 -5.84 -11.19 3.56
C VAL A 49 -6.67 -9.97 3.94
N LEU A 50 -6.28 -9.23 4.98
CA LEU A 50 -6.95 -7.99 5.37
C LEU A 50 -6.85 -6.92 4.28
N LEU A 51 -5.65 -6.70 3.74
CA LEU A 51 -5.43 -5.76 2.64
C LEU A 51 -6.29 -6.10 1.42
N ALA A 52 -6.35 -7.38 1.02
CA ALA A 52 -7.16 -7.82 -0.11
C ALA A 52 -8.66 -7.51 0.07
N GLY A 53 -9.15 -7.51 1.32
CA GLY A 53 -10.53 -7.12 1.64
C GLY A 53 -10.77 -5.62 1.74
N MET A 54 -9.70 -4.82 1.80
CA MET A 54 -9.75 -3.35 1.92
C MET A 54 -9.35 -2.61 0.64
N VAL A 55 -8.83 -3.32 -0.36
CA VAL A 55 -8.52 -2.75 -1.68
C VAL A 55 -9.82 -2.32 -2.37
N PRO A 56 -9.90 -1.07 -2.87
CA PRO A 56 -11.01 -0.63 -3.70
C PRO A 56 -11.14 -1.50 -4.94
N ASP A 57 -12.36 -1.94 -5.23
CA ASP A 57 -12.73 -2.76 -6.39
C ASP A 57 -12.70 -1.99 -7.72
N ASP A 58 -12.54 -0.66 -7.67
CA ASP A 58 -12.48 0.23 -8.82
C ASP A 58 -11.05 0.60 -9.28
N GLN A 59 -10.01 0.14 -8.56
CA GLN A 59 -8.61 0.40 -8.90
C GLN A 59 -7.85 -0.89 -9.17
N THR A 60 -7.03 -0.87 -10.23
CA THR A 60 -6.16 -1.99 -10.57
C THR A 60 -4.93 -2.01 -9.65
N PRO A 61 -4.32 -3.19 -9.40
CA PRO A 61 -3.08 -3.27 -8.64
C PRO A 61 -1.96 -2.37 -9.17
N GLY A 62 -1.89 -2.14 -10.49
CA GLY A 62 -0.91 -1.24 -11.10
C GLY A 62 -1.12 0.24 -10.74
N GLU A 63 -2.36 0.69 -10.57
CA GLU A 63 -2.67 2.06 -10.16
C GLU A 63 -2.32 2.30 -8.68
N LEU A 64 -2.52 1.29 -7.83
CA LEU A 64 -2.19 1.33 -6.40
C LEU A 64 -0.69 1.20 -6.14
N LEU A 65 0.04 0.50 -7.01
CA LEU A 65 1.47 0.20 -6.84
C LEU A 65 2.38 0.92 -7.84
N GLY A 66 1.88 1.92 -8.58
CA GLY A 66 2.66 2.64 -9.60
C GLY A 66 3.95 3.32 -9.07
N TRP A 67 3.99 3.63 -7.77
CA TRP A 67 5.19 4.13 -7.08
C TRP A 67 6.31 3.08 -6.92
N VAL A 68 5.99 1.79 -7.00
CA VAL A 68 6.97 0.69 -6.94
C VAL A 68 7.72 0.54 -8.26
N ALA A 69 7.09 0.88 -9.38
CA ALA A 69 7.65 0.70 -10.72
C ALA A 69 8.86 1.62 -10.97
N ASN A 70 8.78 2.89 -10.55
CA ASN A 70 9.89 3.85 -10.67
C ASN A 70 10.04 4.73 -9.41
N PRO A 71 10.63 4.21 -8.32
CA PRO A 71 10.76 4.93 -7.04
C PRO A 71 11.53 6.26 -7.11
N PRO A 72 12.64 6.37 -7.88
CA PRO A 72 13.33 7.65 -8.05
C PRO A 72 12.45 8.74 -8.67
N GLU A 73 11.69 8.40 -9.72
CA GLU A 73 10.81 9.35 -10.41
C GLU A 73 9.62 9.75 -9.54
N TYR A 74 9.03 8.78 -8.83
CA TYR A 74 7.99 9.04 -7.83
C TYR A 74 8.48 10.07 -6.78
N THR A 75 9.70 9.87 -6.25
CA THR A 75 10.30 10.78 -5.26
C THR A 75 10.52 12.19 -5.83
N ARG A 76 11.02 12.29 -7.08
CA ARG A 76 11.18 13.57 -7.78
C ARG A 76 9.86 14.31 -7.89
N LEU A 77 8.81 13.67 -8.39
CA LEU A 77 7.47 14.25 -8.54
C LEU A 77 6.88 14.72 -7.21
N ARG A 78 7.08 13.97 -6.11
CA ARG A 78 6.66 14.39 -4.77
C ARG A 78 7.38 15.64 -4.28
N SER A 79 8.69 15.74 -4.51
CA SER A 79 9.48 16.93 -4.16
C SER A 79 9.09 18.18 -4.96
N GLU A 80 8.53 17.99 -6.15
CA GLU A 80 7.98 19.05 -7.00
C GLU A 80 6.54 19.43 -6.62
N GLY A 81 5.96 18.79 -5.60
CA GLY A 81 4.62 19.08 -5.08
C GLY A 81 3.49 18.39 -5.82
N VAL A 82 3.79 17.41 -6.69
CA VAL A 82 2.76 16.59 -7.35
C VAL A 82 2.04 15.75 -6.30
N SER A 83 0.71 15.65 -6.43
CA SER A 83 -0.11 14.80 -5.56
C SER A 83 0.35 13.35 -5.67
N ALA A 84 0.32 12.62 -4.55
CA ALA A 84 0.78 11.24 -4.46
C ALA A 84 0.14 10.31 -5.52
N TYR A 85 -1.17 10.45 -5.74
CA TYR A 85 -1.90 9.77 -6.82
C TYR A 85 -1.33 10.05 -8.22
N ALA A 86 -1.22 11.32 -8.61
CA ALA A 86 -0.68 11.68 -9.92
C ALA A 86 0.80 11.26 -10.07
N ALA A 87 1.59 11.34 -9.00
CA ALA A 87 2.98 10.90 -9.00
C ALA A 87 3.10 9.39 -9.21
N GLY A 88 2.29 8.58 -8.52
CA GLY A 88 2.25 7.12 -8.71
C GLY A 88 1.76 6.72 -10.10
N ALA A 89 0.72 7.40 -10.61
CA ALA A 89 0.21 7.15 -11.94
C ALA A 89 1.21 7.54 -13.05
N LEU A 90 2.03 8.56 -12.85
CA LEU A 90 3.06 8.96 -13.81
C LEU A 90 4.29 8.04 -13.74
N ALA A 91 4.76 7.72 -12.54
CA ALA A 91 5.88 6.80 -12.33
C ALA A 91 5.59 5.40 -12.90
N GLY A 92 4.34 4.92 -12.80
CA GLY A 92 3.93 3.62 -13.35
C GLY A 92 3.75 3.55 -14.87
N ARG A 93 3.76 4.69 -15.59
CA ARG A 93 3.53 4.73 -17.05
C ARG A 93 4.79 4.54 -17.89
N GLU A 94 5.98 4.81 -17.35
CA GLU A 94 7.23 4.72 -18.12
C GLU A 94 7.60 3.28 -18.51
N GLU A 95 7.19 2.27 -17.75
CA GLU A 95 7.47 0.86 -18.09
C GLU A 95 6.56 0.30 -19.19
N ALA A 96 5.37 0.88 -19.42
CA ALA A 96 4.44 0.41 -20.44
C ALA A 96 4.84 0.84 -21.87
N ALA A 97 5.87 1.68 -22.01
CA ALA A 97 6.34 2.23 -23.29
C ALA A 97 7.70 1.66 -23.76
N ALA A 98 8.27 0.69 -23.04
CA ALA A 98 9.51 -0.01 -23.37
C ALA A 98 9.24 -1.46 -23.78
#